data_AF-A0A9J7HRF1-F1
#
_entry.id   AF-A0A9J7HRF1-F1
#
_cell.length_a   1.000
_cell.length_b   1.000
_cell.length_c   1.000
_cell.angle_alpha   90.00
_cell.angle_beta   90.00
_cell.angle_gamma   90.00
#
_symmetry.space_group_name_H-M   'P 1'
#
loop_
_entity.id
_entity.type
_entity.pdbx_description
1 polymer ?
#
loop_
_entity_poly.entity_id
_entity_poly.type
_entity_poly.pdbx_seq_one_letter_code
_entity_poly.pdbx_strand_id
1 'polypeptide(L)'
;MVLSGFGPSAFTTIGISYMDDHAPKKTSPLYYADSFRYIYACGSAAAALGYVVSSVLLSFFVDFDRVDTASVTINPYDSRWIGAWWLGFLCVGVPLVIVSFPFFCFPKSLPVPPEEEEEEEGHDKTVKEEPRSTDDPGIIKGIFVQGWSLLTNAVYMTMLCASIFTVALLQGFTLYTPKLVEVNFGLTASAASLYTGAICVPGNIAGVLIGGFVTRKWKLRGLQCMTFVIICSILGTSLGALMWLTPCDSSGVADGVLQSCLSRGCACSDNNPIPVCGADGTTYYSACVAGCQGLQLLNGTAFPVITFVKEDCLRRRYCFECIYAGVSHTLQFMQF
;
A
#
# COMPACT_ATOMS: atom_id res chain seq x y z
N MET A 1 0.35 -12.82 -8.79
CA MET A 1 1.37 -11.78 -8.56
C MET A 1 2.13 -11.42 -9.83
N VAL A 2 2.77 -12.36 -10.54
CA VAL A 2 3.42 -12.04 -11.83
C VAL A 2 2.41 -11.57 -12.90
N LEU A 3 1.31 -12.31 -13.08
CA LEU A 3 0.25 -11.96 -14.05
C LEU A 3 -0.44 -10.62 -13.74
N SER A 4 -0.65 -10.33 -12.44
CA SER A 4 -1.23 -9.06 -11.99
C SER A 4 -0.29 -7.87 -12.19
N GLY A 5 1.00 -8.10 -12.41
CA GLY A 5 1.97 -7.05 -12.78
C GLY A 5 1.95 -6.75 -14.29
N PHE A 6 1.94 -7.79 -15.13
CA PHE A 6 2.04 -7.63 -16.59
C PHE A 6 0.82 -6.94 -17.21
N GLY A 7 -0.38 -7.28 -16.73
CA GLY A 7 -1.64 -6.74 -17.29
C GLY A 7 -1.71 -5.21 -17.26
N PRO A 8 -1.61 -4.58 -16.06
CA PRO A 8 -1.64 -3.13 -15.95
C PRO A 8 -0.52 -2.42 -16.72
N SER A 9 0.71 -2.96 -16.70
CA SER A 9 1.83 -2.34 -17.42
C SER A 9 1.59 -2.32 -18.93
N ALA A 10 1.13 -3.45 -19.50
CA ALA A 10 0.85 -3.54 -20.92
C ALA A 10 -0.28 -2.57 -21.32
N PHE A 11 -1.34 -2.48 -20.51
CA PHE A 11 -2.45 -1.56 -20.75
C PHE A 11 -1.99 -0.10 -20.78
N THR A 12 -1.20 0.34 -19.80
CA THR A 12 -0.74 1.74 -19.75
C THR A 12 0.25 2.08 -20.87
N THR A 13 1.16 1.17 -21.20
CA THR A 13 2.19 1.44 -22.22
C THR A 13 1.59 1.41 -23.62
N ILE A 14 0.85 0.34 -23.97
CA ILE A 14 0.26 0.19 -25.30
C ILE A 14 -0.88 1.19 -25.49
N GLY A 15 -1.68 1.46 -24.46
CA GLY A 15 -2.80 2.39 -24.55
C GLY A 15 -2.37 3.82 -24.85
N ILE A 16 -1.26 4.30 -24.26
CA ILE A 16 -0.74 5.64 -24.55
C ILE A 16 -0.21 5.74 -25.97
N SER A 17 0.59 4.77 -26.42
CA SER A 17 1.08 4.74 -27.81
C SER A 17 -0.06 4.66 -28.82
N TYR A 18 -1.09 3.84 -28.53
CA TYR A 18 -2.26 3.75 -29.38
C TYR A 18 -3.03 5.07 -29.48
N MET A 19 -3.18 5.81 -28.36
CA MET A 19 -3.76 7.15 -28.41
C MET A 19 -2.88 8.13 -29.19
N ASP A 20 -1.55 7.97 -29.10
CA ASP A 20 -0.58 8.84 -29.76
C ASP A 20 -0.63 8.73 -31.28
N ASP A 21 -0.67 7.50 -31.78
CA ASP A 21 -0.71 7.22 -33.21
C ASP A 21 -2.02 7.66 -33.90
N HIS A 22 -3.10 7.86 -33.13
CA HIS A 22 -4.44 8.14 -33.66
C HIS A 22 -5.00 9.51 -33.28
N ALA A 23 -4.33 10.28 -32.42
CA ALA A 23 -4.75 11.62 -32.07
C ALA A 23 -4.28 12.63 -33.12
N PRO A 24 -5.14 13.56 -33.61
CA PRO A 24 -4.71 14.59 -34.55
C PRO A 24 -3.62 15.48 -33.92
N LYS A 25 -2.48 15.69 -34.60
CA LYS A 25 -1.29 16.39 -34.08
C LYS A 25 -1.60 17.77 -33.46
N LYS A 26 -2.54 18.50 -34.05
CA LYS A 26 -2.96 19.84 -33.58
C LYS A 26 -3.77 19.83 -32.28
N THR A 27 -4.45 18.73 -31.98
CA THR A 27 -5.32 18.57 -30.79
C THR A 27 -4.80 17.52 -29.81
N SER A 28 -3.76 16.77 -30.18
CA SER A 28 -3.21 15.68 -29.36
C SER A 28 -2.85 16.11 -27.93
N PRO A 29 -2.29 17.31 -27.66
CA PRO A 29 -2.00 17.75 -26.29
C PRO A 29 -3.24 17.84 -25.39
N LEU A 30 -4.40 18.20 -25.96
CA LEU A 30 -5.67 18.25 -25.24
C LEU A 30 -6.20 16.84 -24.96
N TYR A 31 -6.11 15.92 -25.93
CA TYR A 31 -6.49 14.53 -25.73
C TYR A 31 -5.62 13.80 -24.69
N TYR A 32 -4.31 14.05 -24.64
CA TYR A 32 -3.47 13.51 -23.57
C TYR A 32 -3.81 14.11 -22.21
N ALA A 33 -4.04 15.43 -22.15
CA ALA A 33 -4.42 16.08 -20.90
C ALA A 33 -5.74 15.53 -20.34
N ASP A 34 -6.74 15.32 -21.19
CA ASP A 34 -8.04 14.78 -20.79
C ASP A 34 -7.97 13.30 -20.40
N SER A 35 -7.25 12.47 -21.17
CA SER A 35 -7.04 11.06 -20.84
C SER A 35 -6.25 10.88 -19.54
N PHE A 36 -5.17 11.63 -19.35
CA PHE A 36 -4.38 11.57 -18.12
C PHE A 36 -5.19 12.06 -16.90
N ARG A 37 -6.01 13.11 -17.08
CA ARG A 37 -6.94 13.57 -16.03
C ARG A 37 -7.95 12.49 -15.67
N TYR A 38 -8.51 11.79 -16.66
CA TYR A 38 -9.46 10.71 -16.44
C TYR A 38 -8.80 9.51 -15.72
N ILE A 39 -7.62 9.08 -16.18
CA ILE A 39 -6.85 8.00 -15.54
C ILE A 39 -6.56 8.33 -14.07
N TYR A 40 -6.12 9.57 -13.79
CA TYR A 40 -5.81 10.00 -12.44
C TYR A 40 -7.06 10.09 -11.54
N ALA A 41 -8.16 10.62 -12.06
CA ALA A 41 -9.44 10.69 -11.34
C ALA A 41 -10.01 9.30 -11.04
N CYS A 42 -10.04 8.41 -12.04
CA CYS A 42 -10.49 7.04 -11.86
C CYS A 42 -9.55 6.24 -10.95
N GLY A 43 -8.23 6.45 -11.03
CA GLY A 43 -7.25 5.79 -10.18
C GLY A 43 -7.40 6.15 -8.71
N SER A 44 -7.61 7.44 -8.41
CA SER A 44 -7.84 7.90 -7.03
C SER A 44 -9.19 7.42 -6.47
N ALA A 45 -10.26 7.43 -7.28
CA ALA A 45 -11.54 6.84 -6.91
C ALA A 45 -11.44 5.33 -6.69
N ALA A 46 -10.72 4.61 -7.55
CA ALA A 46 -10.47 3.18 -7.41
C ALA A 46 -9.67 2.86 -6.15
N ALA A 47 -8.69 3.69 -5.78
CA ALA A 47 -7.96 3.54 -4.52
C ALA A 47 -8.89 3.71 -3.31
N ALA A 48 -9.74 4.75 -3.29
CA ALA A 48 -10.71 4.97 -2.22
C ALA A 48 -11.68 3.77 -2.08
N LEU A 49 -12.28 3.34 -3.20
CA LEU A 49 -13.18 2.19 -3.23
C LEU A 49 -12.45 0.89 -2.82
N GLY A 50 -11.20 0.71 -3.23
CA GLY A 50 -10.39 -0.44 -2.86
C GLY A 50 -10.21 -0.59 -1.35
N TYR A 51 -9.93 0.51 -0.64
CA TYR A 51 -9.83 0.49 0.82
C TYR A 51 -11.17 0.22 1.51
N VAL A 52 -12.27 0.77 0.98
CA VAL A 52 -13.62 0.50 1.52
C VAL A 52 -14.01 -0.96 1.30
N VAL A 53 -13.82 -1.48 0.09
CA VAL A 53 -14.08 -2.90 -0.23
C VAL A 53 -13.20 -3.78 0.65
N SER A 54 -11.90 -3.47 0.79
CA SER A 54 -10.99 -4.18 1.69
C SER A 54 -11.52 -4.22 3.13
N SER A 55 -11.94 -3.07 3.67
CA SER A 55 -12.51 -2.98 5.01
C SER A 55 -13.73 -3.89 5.20
N VAL A 56 -14.65 -3.88 4.23
CA VAL A 56 -15.85 -4.73 4.25
C VAL A 56 -15.46 -6.21 4.19
N LEU A 57 -14.58 -6.60 3.27
CA LEU A 57 -14.18 -8.01 3.10
C LEU A 57 -13.41 -8.54 4.31
N LEU A 58 -12.59 -7.71 4.96
CA LEU A 58 -11.86 -8.06 6.17
C LEU A 58 -12.75 -8.12 7.43
N SER A 59 -13.98 -7.60 7.36
CA SER A 59 -14.95 -7.69 8.46
C SER A 59 -15.62 -9.07 8.57
N PHE A 60 -15.51 -9.91 7.54
CA PHE A 60 -15.96 -11.30 7.57
C PHE A 60 -14.83 -12.23 8.00
N PHE A 61 -15.12 -13.20 8.86
CA PHE A 61 -14.14 -14.22 9.25
C PHE A 61 -13.77 -15.08 8.05
N VAL A 62 -12.50 -15.44 7.88
CA VAL A 62 -11.98 -16.15 6.70
C VAL A 62 -12.78 -17.40 6.29
N ASP A 63 -13.28 -18.16 7.26
CA ASP A 63 -14.02 -19.41 7.06
C ASP A 63 -15.51 -19.30 7.41
N PHE A 64 -16.10 -18.11 7.26
CA PHE A 64 -17.54 -17.89 7.52
C PHE A 64 -18.48 -18.85 6.74
N ASP A 65 -18.03 -19.39 5.61
CA ASP A 65 -18.77 -20.35 4.77
C ASP A 65 -18.63 -21.80 5.24
N ARG A 66 -17.60 -22.12 6.03
CA ARG A 66 -17.30 -23.49 6.47
C ARG A 66 -17.65 -23.78 7.92
N VAL A 67 -17.70 -22.76 8.77
CA VAL A 67 -17.99 -22.88 10.19
C VAL A 67 -19.10 -21.93 10.59
N ASP A 68 -19.99 -22.38 11.49
CA ASP A 68 -20.98 -21.51 12.09
C ASP A 68 -20.26 -20.50 13.00
N THR A 69 -20.23 -19.24 12.58
CA THR A 69 -19.59 -18.14 13.31
C THR A 69 -20.18 -17.96 14.70
N ALA A 70 -21.42 -18.39 14.96
CA ALA A 70 -22.02 -18.37 16.30
C ALA A 70 -21.42 -19.44 17.24
N SER A 71 -20.87 -20.52 16.68
CA SER A 71 -20.22 -21.60 17.44
C SER A 71 -18.74 -21.31 17.73
N VAL A 72 -18.15 -20.33 17.04
CA VAL A 72 -16.73 -19.97 17.14
C VAL A 72 -16.58 -18.79 18.09
N THR A 73 -15.90 -18.99 19.23
CA THR A 73 -15.67 -17.96 20.25
C THR A 73 -14.54 -16.98 19.87
N ILE A 74 -14.47 -16.54 18.61
CA ILE A 74 -13.43 -15.63 18.10
C ILE A 74 -14.10 -14.32 17.69
N ASN A 75 -13.58 -13.22 18.22
CA ASN A 75 -14.04 -11.85 17.96
C ASN A 75 -13.08 -11.16 16.96
N PRO A 76 -13.52 -10.22 16.09
CA PRO A 76 -12.67 -9.35 15.27
C PRO A 76 -11.45 -8.68 15.93
N TYR A 77 -11.42 -8.58 17.26
CA TYR A 77 -10.30 -8.04 18.04
C TYR A 77 -9.29 -9.10 18.52
N ASP A 78 -9.59 -10.38 18.34
CA ASP A 78 -8.69 -11.48 18.69
C ASP A 78 -7.59 -11.60 17.63
N SER A 79 -6.34 -11.86 18.05
CA SER A 79 -5.20 -12.01 17.14
C SER A 79 -5.34 -13.19 16.17
N ARG A 80 -6.25 -14.13 16.49
CA ARG A 80 -6.60 -15.26 15.64
C ARG A 80 -7.60 -14.89 14.53
N TRP A 81 -8.17 -13.69 14.56
CA TRP A 81 -9.09 -13.24 13.52
C TRP A 81 -8.32 -12.98 12.23
N ILE A 82 -8.69 -13.69 11.18
CA ILE A 82 -8.22 -13.44 9.82
C ILE A 82 -9.45 -13.08 8.99
N GLY A 83 -9.44 -11.90 8.38
CA GLY A 83 -10.50 -11.46 7.49
C GLY A 83 -10.55 -12.27 6.18
N ALA A 84 -11.69 -12.29 5.50
CA ALA A 84 -11.92 -13.04 4.26
C ALA A 84 -11.22 -12.41 3.02
N TRP A 85 -9.89 -12.33 3.07
CA TRP A 85 -9.01 -11.73 2.04
C TRP A 85 -9.21 -12.33 0.63
N TRP A 86 -9.54 -13.62 0.55
CA TRP A 86 -9.73 -14.34 -0.71
C TRP A 86 -10.92 -13.83 -1.53
N LEU A 87 -11.94 -13.24 -0.87
CA LEU A 87 -13.08 -12.62 -1.56
C LEU A 87 -12.63 -11.46 -2.46
N GLY A 88 -11.52 -10.80 -2.12
CA GLY A 88 -10.98 -9.70 -2.92
C GLY A 88 -10.67 -10.12 -4.36
N PHE A 89 -10.16 -11.33 -4.58
CA PHE A 89 -9.90 -11.83 -5.93
C PHE A 89 -11.17 -12.03 -6.74
N LEU A 90 -12.28 -12.40 -6.10
CA LEU A 90 -13.56 -12.58 -6.78
C LEU A 90 -14.21 -11.22 -7.06
N CYS A 91 -14.28 -10.37 -6.03
CA CYS A 91 -14.89 -9.04 -6.12
C CYS A 91 -14.21 -8.12 -7.14
N VAL A 92 -12.89 -8.25 -7.33
CA VAL A 92 -12.15 -7.43 -8.30
C VAL A 92 -11.89 -8.19 -9.60
N GLY A 93 -11.55 -9.48 -9.52
CA GLY A 93 -11.17 -10.28 -10.68
C GLY A 93 -12.33 -10.56 -11.63
N VAL A 94 -13.53 -10.88 -11.12
CA VAL A 94 -14.68 -11.17 -11.99
C VAL A 94 -15.10 -9.93 -12.79
N PRO A 95 -15.27 -8.74 -12.20
CA PRO A 95 -15.53 -7.53 -12.98
C PRO A 95 -14.45 -7.22 -14.01
N LEU A 96 -13.17 -7.45 -13.71
CA LEU A 96 -12.07 -7.24 -14.68
C LEU A 96 -12.20 -8.15 -15.90
N VAL A 97 -12.64 -9.40 -15.73
CA VAL A 97 -12.91 -10.33 -16.85
C VAL A 97 -14.12 -9.87 -17.66
N ILE A 98 -15.15 -9.32 -17.01
CA ILE A 98 -16.32 -8.80 -17.72
C ILE A 98 -15.93 -7.57 -18.55
N VAL A 99 -15.15 -6.66 -17.97
CA VAL A 99 -14.68 -5.43 -18.64
C VAL A 99 -13.68 -5.73 -19.76
N SER A 100 -12.95 -6.85 -19.70
CA SER A 100 -12.08 -7.25 -20.81
C SER A 100 -12.86 -7.70 -22.05
N PHE A 101 -14.11 -8.15 -21.91
CA PHE A 101 -14.91 -8.63 -23.03
C PHE A 101 -15.17 -7.55 -24.10
N PRO A 102 -15.63 -6.33 -23.76
CA PRO A 102 -15.74 -5.21 -24.70
C PRO A 102 -14.45 -4.86 -25.45
N PHE A 103 -13.27 -5.09 -24.87
CA PHE A 103 -12.00 -4.81 -25.56
C PHE A 103 -11.79 -5.72 -26.78
N PHE A 104 -12.38 -6.92 -26.81
CA PHE A 104 -12.36 -7.76 -28.00
C PHE A 104 -13.23 -7.22 -29.15
N CYS A 105 -14.13 -6.28 -28.87
CA CYS A 105 -14.92 -5.61 -29.89
C CYS A 105 -14.21 -4.41 -30.54
N PHE A 106 -13.02 -4.03 -30.06
CA PHE A 106 -12.24 -2.97 -30.71
C PHE A 106 -11.78 -3.41 -32.11
N PRO A 107 -11.88 -2.52 -33.11
CA PRO A 107 -11.43 -2.83 -34.46
C PRO A 107 -9.91 -3.05 -34.47
N LYS A 108 -9.46 -4.02 -35.27
CA LYS A 108 -8.04 -4.39 -35.41
C LYS A 108 -7.16 -3.23 -35.89
N SER A 109 -7.74 -2.27 -36.60
CA SER A 109 -7.10 -1.04 -37.03
C SER A 109 -8.12 0.09 -36.97
N LEU A 110 -7.73 1.22 -36.37
CA LEU A 110 -8.44 2.47 -36.59
C LEU A 110 -7.98 3.06 -37.93
N PRO A 111 -8.85 3.77 -38.66
CA PRO A 111 -8.43 4.57 -39.79
C PRO A 111 -7.40 5.60 -39.30
N VAL A 112 -6.18 5.54 -39.83
CA VAL A 112 -5.18 6.58 -39.59
C VAL A 112 -5.71 7.85 -40.27
N PRO A 113 -5.85 8.98 -39.56
CA PRO A 113 -6.18 10.25 -40.19
C PRO A 113 -5.16 10.49 -41.31
N PRO A 114 -5.57 10.88 -42.53
CA PRO A 114 -4.59 11.30 -43.53
C PRO A 114 -3.71 12.36 -42.89
N GLU A 115 -2.40 12.19 -42.99
CA GLU A 115 -1.46 13.21 -42.55
C GLU A 115 -1.84 14.48 -43.31
N GLU A 116 -2.39 15.47 -42.60
CA GLU A 116 -2.45 16.82 -43.15
C GLU A 116 -0.99 17.21 -43.37
N GLU A 117 -0.58 17.20 -44.65
CA GLU A 117 0.68 17.78 -45.10
C GLU A 117 0.65 19.26 -44.70
N GLU A 118 1.09 19.57 -43.47
CA GLU A 118 1.46 20.92 -43.13
C GLU A 118 2.65 21.26 -44.04
N GLU A 119 2.43 22.19 -44.98
CA GLU A 119 3.47 22.83 -45.75
C GLU A 119 4.44 23.50 -44.78
N GLU A 120 5.45 22.76 -44.32
CA GLU A 120 6.62 23.35 -43.67
C GLU A 120 7.42 24.13 -44.73
N GLU A 121 7.07 25.41 -44.90
CA GLU A 121 7.97 26.39 -45.50
C GLU A 121 9.23 26.51 -44.61
N GLY A 122 10.28 25.76 -44.99
CA GLY A 122 11.65 26.10 -44.63
C GLY A 122 12.32 25.25 -43.54
N HIS A 123 12.33 23.92 -43.68
CA HIS A 123 13.51 23.16 -43.25
C HIS A 123 13.73 21.92 -44.14
N ASP A 124 14.96 21.46 -44.16
CA ASP A 124 15.62 20.61 -45.15
C ASP A 124 14.84 19.36 -45.62
N LYS A 125 14.81 19.16 -46.95
CA LYS A 125 14.15 18.03 -47.63
C LYS A 125 15.00 16.76 -47.52
N THR A 126 14.99 16.09 -46.37
CA THR A 126 15.23 14.63 -46.24
C THR A 126 14.48 14.19 -44.99
N VAL A 127 13.37 13.46 -45.03
CA VAL A 127 13.21 12.06 -45.44
C VAL A 127 11.70 11.84 -45.56
N LYS A 128 11.22 11.33 -46.70
CA LYS A 128 9.90 10.68 -46.74
C LYS A 128 10.03 9.39 -45.93
N GLU A 129 9.38 9.29 -44.77
CA GLU A 129 9.26 8.02 -44.06
C GLU A 129 8.29 7.14 -44.85
N GLU A 130 8.84 6.26 -45.69
CA GLU A 130 8.08 5.12 -46.19
C GLU A 130 7.68 4.21 -45.01
N PRO A 131 6.50 3.56 -45.05
CA PRO A 131 6.07 2.65 -43.98
C PRO A 131 7.07 1.49 -43.88
N ARG A 132 7.98 1.59 -42.90
CA ARG A 132 9.08 0.65 -42.71
C ARG A 132 8.51 -0.68 -42.23
N SER A 133 8.78 -1.75 -42.98
CA SER A 133 8.39 -3.11 -42.59
C SER A 133 8.94 -3.45 -41.20
N THR A 134 8.11 -4.01 -40.33
CA THR A 134 8.45 -4.40 -38.95
C THR A 134 9.62 -5.40 -38.83
N ASP A 135 9.99 -6.05 -39.93
CA ASP A 135 11.08 -7.05 -40.02
C ASP A 135 12.43 -6.46 -40.45
N ASP A 136 12.63 -5.14 -40.39
CA ASP A 136 13.93 -4.53 -40.69
C ASP A 136 14.90 -4.65 -39.48
N PRO A 137 15.99 -5.45 -39.56
CA PRO A 137 16.94 -5.62 -38.45
C PRO A 137 17.63 -4.31 -38.03
N GLY A 138 17.55 -3.26 -38.86
CA GLY A 138 17.97 -1.90 -38.51
C GLY A 138 17.17 -1.29 -37.35
N ILE A 139 15.89 -1.65 -37.20
CA ILE A 139 15.02 -1.13 -36.13
C ILE A 139 15.46 -1.67 -34.77
N ILE A 140 15.69 -2.99 -34.66
CA ILE A 140 16.14 -3.62 -33.41
C ILE A 140 17.48 -3.03 -32.98
N LYS A 141 18.40 -2.85 -33.93
CA LYS A 141 19.70 -2.23 -33.66
C LYS A 141 19.54 -0.77 -33.24
N GLY A 142 18.63 -0.01 -33.86
CA GLY A 142 18.30 1.36 -33.47
C GLY A 142 17.77 1.46 -32.05
N ILE A 143 16.81 0.61 -31.67
CA ILE A 143 16.24 0.53 -30.32
C ILE A 143 17.34 0.16 -29.30
N PHE A 144 18.20 -0.81 -29.61
CA PHE A 144 19.29 -1.19 -28.72
C PHE A 144 20.31 -0.07 -28.53
N VAL A 145 20.70 0.63 -29.60
CA VAL A 145 21.66 1.73 -29.52
C VAL A 145 21.09 2.93 -28.77
N GLN A 146 19.83 3.29 -29.02
CA GLN A 146 19.15 4.37 -28.33
C GLN A 146 18.89 4.02 -26.85
N GLY A 147 18.44 2.79 -26.59
CA GLY A 147 18.26 2.26 -25.24
C GLY A 147 19.57 2.26 -24.46
N TRP A 148 20.68 1.83 -25.09
CA TRP A 148 21.99 1.89 -24.47
C TRP A 148 22.44 3.33 -24.20
N SER A 149 22.23 4.24 -25.15
CA SER A 149 22.55 5.66 -24.98
C SER A 149 21.81 6.27 -23.78
N LEU A 150 20.51 5.98 -23.62
CA LEU A 150 19.71 6.39 -22.47
C LEU A 150 20.27 5.82 -21.16
N LEU A 151 20.62 4.53 -21.13
CA LEU A 151 21.20 3.88 -19.95
C LEU A 151 22.58 4.42 -19.59
N THR A 152 23.35 4.95 -20.55
CA THR A 152 24.64 5.60 -20.28
C THR A 152 24.51 7.07 -19.87
N ASN A 153 23.32 7.67 -20.02
CA ASN A 153 23.09 9.06 -19.62
C ASN A 153 22.92 9.16 -18.10
N ALA A 154 23.93 9.72 -17.43
CA ALA A 154 23.94 9.84 -15.97
C ALA A 154 22.77 10.64 -15.39
N VAL A 155 22.27 11.66 -16.10
CA VAL A 155 21.12 12.46 -15.64
C VAL A 155 19.84 11.61 -15.68
N TYR A 156 19.63 10.86 -16.76
CA TYR A 156 18.49 9.97 -16.87
C TYR A 156 18.53 8.87 -15.81
N MET A 157 19.68 8.21 -15.65
CA MET A 157 19.83 7.12 -14.67
C MET A 157 19.65 7.60 -13.23
N THR A 158 20.15 8.78 -12.88
CA THR A 158 19.96 9.35 -11.54
C THR A 158 18.49 9.68 -11.27
N MET A 159 17.78 10.27 -12.24
CA MET A 159 16.34 10.52 -12.13
C MET A 159 15.52 9.22 -12.05
N LEU A 160 15.92 8.19 -12.81
CA LEU A 160 15.27 6.88 -12.79
C LEU A 160 15.44 6.21 -11.43
N CYS A 161 16.67 6.15 -10.91
CA CYS A 161 16.95 5.61 -9.59
C CYS A 161 16.14 6.35 -8.51
N ALA A 162 16.14 7.68 -8.51
CA ALA A 162 15.35 8.47 -7.57
C ALA A 162 13.86 8.12 -7.64
N SER A 163 13.30 8.01 -8.86
CA SER A 163 11.89 7.64 -9.08
C SER A 163 11.57 6.25 -8.54
N ILE A 164 12.45 5.27 -8.77
CA ILE A 164 12.30 3.90 -8.24
C ILE A 164 12.26 3.92 -6.71
N PHE A 165 13.19 4.61 -6.06
CA PHE A 165 13.22 4.71 -4.60
C PHE A 165 11.96 5.40 -4.06
N THR A 166 11.52 6.50 -4.67
CA THR A 166 10.30 7.20 -4.26
C THR A 166 9.07 6.30 -4.37
N VAL A 167 8.91 5.57 -5.49
CA VAL A 167 7.79 4.65 -5.67
C VAL A 167 7.87 3.47 -4.70
N ALA A 168 9.06 2.89 -4.49
CA ALA A 168 9.26 1.79 -3.55
C ALA A 168 8.88 2.18 -2.11
N LEU A 169 9.29 3.38 -1.67
CA LEU A 169 8.94 3.93 -0.35
C LEU A 169 7.43 4.13 -0.22
N LEU A 170 6.79 4.73 -1.23
CA LEU A 170 5.35 4.97 -1.23
C LEU A 170 4.54 3.66 -1.18
N GLN A 171 4.95 2.67 -1.97
CA GLN A 171 4.29 1.36 -2.00
C GLN A 171 4.51 0.59 -0.69
N GLY A 172 5.73 0.60 -0.16
CA GLY A 172 6.04 0.02 1.14
C GLY A 172 5.17 0.63 2.25
N PHE A 173 5.10 1.96 2.30
CA PHE A 173 4.25 2.65 3.27
C PHE A 173 2.78 2.26 3.11
N THR A 174 2.25 2.25 1.88
CA THR A 174 0.85 1.91 1.60
C THR A 174 0.50 0.48 2.02
N LEU A 175 1.40 -0.48 1.78
CA LEU A 175 1.15 -1.90 2.08
C LEU A 175 1.24 -2.22 3.57
N TYR A 176 2.19 -1.63 4.30
CA TYR A 176 2.41 -1.97 5.70
C TYR A 176 1.61 -1.11 6.69
N THR A 177 1.18 0.10 6.29
CA THR A 177 0.43 1.01 7.17
C THR A 177 -0.82 0.38 7.80
N PRO A 178 -1.70 -0.34 7.08
CA PRO A 178 -2.87 -0.96 7.70
C PRO A 178 -2.48 -1.93 8.82
N LYS A 179 -1.41 -2.71 8.61
CA LYS A 179 -0.95 -3.68 9.61
C LYS A 179 -0.27 -2.99 10.80
N LEU A 180 0.48 -1.92 10.56
CA LEU A 180 1.06 -1.10 11.62
C LEU A 180 -0.03 -0.45 12.46
N VAL A 181 -1.09 0.07 11.83
CA VAL A 181 -2.23 0.66 12.53
C VAL A 181 -2.99 -0.39 13.34
N GLU A 182 -3.18 -1.59 12.79
CA GLU A 182 -3.79 -2.73 13.48
C GLU A 182 -3.00 -3.10 14.75
N VAL A 183 -1.67 -3.24 14.63
CA VAL A 183 -0.80 -3.66 15.75
C VAL A 183 -0.60 -2.53 16.77
N ASN A 184 -0.33 -1.30 16.33
CA ASN A 184 -0.01 -0.19 17.22
C ASN A 184 -1.23 0.35 17.97
N PHE A 185 -2.41 0.35 17.35
CA PHE A 185 -3.63 0.88 17.95
C PHE A 185 -4.62 -0.21 18.40
N GLY A 186 -4.30 -1.50 18.20
CA GLY A 186 -5.18 -2.62 18.57
C GLY A 186 -6.53 -2.62 17.84
N LEU A 187 -6.58 -2.01 16.65
CA LEU A 187 -7.78 -1.94 15.84
C LEU A 187 -8.01 -3.25 15.07
N THR A 188 -9.25 -3.52 14.69
CA THR A 188 -9.54 -4.65 13.79
C THR A 188 -8.93 -4.42 12.42
N ALA A 189 -8.61 -5.50 11.69
CA ALA A 189 -8.07 -5.41 10.33
C ALA A 189 -8.96 -4.58 9.37
N SER A 190 -10.29 -4.65 9.56
CA SER A 190 -11.27 -3.86 8.81
C SER A 190 -11.19 -2.36 9.12
N ALA A 191 -11.14 -1.98 10.40
CA ALA A 191 -11.05 -0.58 10.82
C ALA A 191 -9.70 0.03 10.42
N ALA A 192 -8.60 -0.70 10.62
CA ALA A 192 -7.26 -0.24 10.26
C ALA A 192 -7.13 0.04 8.75
N SER A 193 -7.71 -0.82 7.91
CA SER A 193 -7.76 -0.62 6.46
C SER A 193 -8.59 0.61 6.09
N LEU A 194 -9.74 0.82 6.74
CA LEU A 194 -10.59 1.99 6.49
C LEU A 194 -9.90 3.30 6.87
N TYR A 195 -9.27 3.36 8.05
CA TYR A 195 -8.54 4.55 8.51
C TYR A 195 -7.36 4.87 7.58
N THR A 196 -6.62 3.85 7.17
CA THR A 196 -5.50 4.03 6.21
C THR A 196 -6.02 4.62 4.91
N GLY A 197 -7.11 4.07 4.35
CA GLY A 197 -7.73 4.61 3.14
C GLY A 197 -8.23 6.05 3.31
N ALA A 198 -8.89 6.34 4.43
CA ALA A 198 -9.47 7.65 4.73
C ALA A 198 -8.41 8.75 4.89
N ILE A 199 -7.20 8.41 5.33
CA ILE A 199 -6.10 9.37 5.50
C ILE A 199 -5.23 9.44 4.24
N CYS A 200 -4.77 8.30 3.74
CA CYS A 200 -3.78 8.26 2.66
C CYS A 200 -4.36 8.68 1.31
N VAL A 201 -5.60 8.31 0.99
CA VAL A 201 -6.18 8.61 -0.33
C VAL A 201 -6.41 10.12 -0.52
N PRO A 202 -7.09 10.84 0.40
CA PRO A 202 -7.21 12.29 0.28
C PRO A 202 -5.87 13.01 0.34
N GLY A 203 -4.93 12.52 1.17
CA GLY A 203 -3.57 13.06 1.24
C GLY A 203 -2.84 13.00 -0.10
N ASN A 204 -2.95 11.88 -0.82
CA ASN A 204 -2.36 11.72 -2.15
C ASN A 204 -3.01 12.68 -3.17
N ILE A 205 -4.33 12.76 -3.19
CA ILE A 205 -5.07 13.68 -4.08
C ILE A 205 -4.65 15.13 -3.80
N ALA A 206 -4.62 15.53 -2.53
CA ALA A 206 -4.20 16.87 -2.13
C ALA A 206 -2.75 17.15 -2.53
N GLY A 207 -1.84 16.20 -2.32
CA GLY A 207 -0.42 16.33 -2.68
C GLY A 207 -0.22 16.59 -4.17
N VAL A 208 -0.91 15.86 -5.04
CA VAL A 208 -0.81 16.05 -6.50
C VAL A 208 -1.43 17.39 -6.93
N LEU A 209 -2.59 17.77 -6.38
CA LEU A 209 -3.21 19.05 -6.68
C LEU A 209 -2.35 20.24 -6.23
N ILE A 210 -1.81 20.18 -5.01
CA ILE A 210 -0.93 21.21 -4.47
C ILE A 210 0.36 21.27 -5.27
N GLY A 211 0.99 20.13 -5.59
CA GLY A 211 2.20 20.09 -6.41
C GLY A 211 1.99 20.69 -7.81
N GLY A 212 0.87 20.36 -8.46
CA GLY A 212 0.47 20.94 -9.75
C GLY A 212 0.17 22.43 -9.65
N PHE A 213 -0.51 22.87 -8.59
CA PHE A 213 -0.79 24.28 -8.35
C PHE A 213 0.49 25.09 -8.12
N VAL A 214 1.39 24.59 -7.27
CA VAL A 214 2.68 25.21 -6.93
C VAL A 214 3.56 25.37 -8.17
N THR A 215 3.72 24.30 -8.95
CA THR A 215 4.53 24.32 -10.18
C THR A 215 3.98 25.32 -11.21
N ARG A 216 2.64 25.41 -11.35
CA ARG A 216 1.99 26.37 -12.25
C ARG A 216 2.05 27.81 -11.73
N LYS A 217 1.83 28.03 -10.42
CA LYS A 217 1.77 29.36 -9.82
C LYS A 217 3.11 30.07 -9.84
N TRP A 218 4.19 29.35 -9.53
CA TRP A 218 5.55 29.90 -9.54
C TRP A 218 6.31 29.65 -10.85
N LYS A 219 5.67 29.00 -11.84
CA LYS A 219 6.27 28.70 -13.15
C LYS A 219 7.66 28.05 -13.00
N LEU A 220 7.76 27.06 -12.10
CA LEU A 220 9.02 26.39 -11.80
C LEU A 220 9.55 25.72 -13.07
N ARG A 221 10.83 25.94 -13.42
CA ARG A 221 11.46 25.35 -14.61
C ARG A 221 12.71 24.57 -14.24
N GLY A 222 12.92 23.43 -14.91
CA GLY A 222 14.13 22.61 -14.80
C GLY A 222 14.57 22.37 -13.36
N LEU A 223 15.69 22.97 -12.98
CA LEU A 223 16.32 22.80 -11.67
C LEU A 223 15.41 23.19 -10.50
N GLN A 224 14.58 24.23 -10.64
CA GLN A 224 13.67 24.66 -9.57
C GLN A 224 12.61 23.60 -9.25
N CYS A 225 12.11 22.91 -10.28
CA CYS A 225 11.17 21.81 -10.11
C CYS A 225 11.84 20.63 -9.40
N MET A 226 13.07 20.30 -9.83
CA MET A 226 13.86 19.23 -9.19
C MET A 226 14.17 19.52 -7.72
N THR A 227 14.59 20.76 -7.39
CA THR A 227 14.83 21.17 -6.01
C THR A 227 13.54 21.08 -5.17
N PHE A 228 12.40 21.50 -5.71
CA PHE A 228 11.11 21.37 -5.05
C PHE A 228 10.77 19.90 -4.73
N VAL A 229 10.94 18.99 -5.69
CA VAL A 229 10.71 17.54 -5.49
C VAL A 229 11.64 16.96 -4.42
N ILE A 230 12.92 17.36 -4.40
CA ILE A 230 13.88 16.91 -3.39
C ILE A 230 13.47 17.38 -2.00
N ILE A 231 13.08 18.67 -1.85
CA ILE A 231 12.61 19.22 -0.58
C ILE A 231 11.37 18.45 -0.08
N CYS A 232 10.38 18.23 -0.94
CA CYS A 232 9.19 17.47 -0.60
C CYS A 232 9.51 16.02 -0.21
N SER A 233 10.48 15.40 -0.86
CA SER A 233 10.91 14.02 -0.55
C SER A 233 11.60 13.94 0.81
N ILE A 234 12.48 14.88 1.13
CA ILE A 234 13.16 14.95 2.44
C ILE A 234 12.15 15.23 3.57
N LEU A 235 11.22 16.17 3.35
CA LEU A 235 10.16 16.45 4.32
C LEU A 235 9.22 15.25 4.50
N GLY A 236 8.81 14.58 3.43
CA GLY A 236 7.94 13.40 3.50
C GLY A 236 8.59 12.23 4.23
N THR A 237 9.86 11.94 3.92
CA THR A 237 10.62 10.85 4.56
C THR A 237 10.93 11.14 6.03
N SER A 238 11.29 12.38 6.38
CA SER A 238 11.52 12.77 7.78
C SER A 238 10.25 12.71 8.62
N LEU A 239 9.12 13.22 8.11
CA LEU A 239 7.82 13.09 8.79
C LEU A 239 7.38 11.62 8.92
N GLY A 240 7.59 10.81 7.88
CA GLY A 240 7.35 9.37 7.94
C GLY A 240 8.21 8.66 8.98
N ALA A 241 9.50 9.02 9.10
CA ALA A 241 10.40 8.49 10.12
C ALA A 241 9.93 8.81 11.54
N LEU A 242 9.29 9.97 11.78
CA LEU A 242 8.73 10.31 13.08
C LEU A 242 7.61 9.35 13.51
N MET A 243 6.83 8.78 12.57
CA MET A 243 5.82 7.76 12.90
C MET A 243 6.45 6.46 13.40
N TRP A 244 7.68 6.15 12.99
CA TRP A 244 8.43 4.98 13.50
C TRP A 244 9.08 5.25 14.85
N LEU A 245 9.25 6.53 15.22
CA LEU A 245 9.86 6.95 16.47
C LEU A 245 8.84 7.10 17.61
N THR A 246 7.53 7.00 17.36
CA THR A 246 6.55 6.92 18.46
C THR A 246 6.73 5.57 19.14
N PRO A 247 7.33 5.52 20.35
CA PRO A 247 7.48 4.27 21.05
C PRO A 247 6.07 3.79 21.41
N CYS A 248 5.72 2.59 20.99
CA CYS A 248 4.81 1.82 21.83
C CYS A 248 5.56 1.68 23.16
N ASP A 249 4.93 2.02 24.28
CA ASP A 249 5.59 2.07 25.58
C ASP A 249 5.89 0.64 26.07
N SER A 250 6.83 -0.03 25.38
CA SER A 250 7.39 -1.32 25.73
C SER A 250 8.65 -1.15 26.58
N SER A 251 8.98 0.09 26.95
CA SER A 251 10.15 0.45 27.75
C SER A 251 10.11 -0.17 29.16
N GLY A 252 8.92 -0.46 29.69
CA GLY A 252 8.76 -1.24 30.93
C GLY A 252 8.88 -2.76 30.79
N VAL A 253 8.90 -3.30 29.56
CA VAL A 253 8.78 -4.76 29.28
C VAL A 253 10.14 -5.46 29.31
N ALA A 254 11.26 -4.76 29.14
CA ALA A 254 12.58 -5.38 29.13
C ALA A 254 13.28 -5.33 30.51
N ASP A 255 13.31 -4.15 31.15
CA ASP A 255 14.15 -3.94 32.34
C ASP A 255 13.49 -4.42 33.65
N GLY A 256 12.16 -4.30 33.80
CA GLY A 256 11.45 -4.82 34.99
C GLY A 256 11.23 -6.35 34.98
N VAL A 257 11.24 -6.93 33.79
CA VAL A 257 10.83 -8.31 33.52
C VAL A 257 12.00 -9.30 33.70
N LEU A 258 13.21 -8.92 33.30
CA LEU A 258 14.40 -9.74 33.56
C LEU A 258 14.74 -9.76 35.05
N GLN A 259 14.63 -8.61 35.73
CA GLN A 259 14.95 -8.47 37.16
C GLN A 259 14.01 -9.29 38.06
N SER A 260 12.72 -9.36 37.72
CA SER A 260 11.71 -10.09 38.49
C SER A 260 11.79 -11.61 38.31
N CYS A 261 12.12 -12.10 37.10
CA CYS A 261 12.38 -13.52 36.87
C CYS A 261 13.71 -14.00 37.46
N LEU A 262 14.78 -13.20 37.38
CA LEU A 262 16.07 -13.52 38.01
C LEU A 262 15.94 -13.65 39.54
N SER A 263 15.09 -12.81 40.14
CA SER A 263 14.86 -12.80 41.59
C SER A 263 13.95 -13.93 42.09
N ARG A 264 13.06 -14.47 41.23
CA ARG A 264 12.08 -15.52 41.59
C ARG A 264 12.44 -16.94 41.11
N GLY A 265 13.51 -17.11 40.32
CA GLY A 265 13.98 -18.43 39.88
C GLY A 265 13.03 -19.10 38.87
N CYS A 266 12.47 -18.35 37.92
CA CYS A 266 11.56 -18.90 36.92
C CYS A 266 12.32 -19.63 35.79
N ALA A 267 12.13 -20.94 35.66
CA ALA A 267 12.63 -21.73 34.52
C ALA A 267 11.59 -21.75 33.38
N CYS A 268 11.46 -20.65 32.65
CA CYS A 268 10.56 -20.55 31.51
C CYS A 268 11.24 -21.03 30.22
N SER A 269 10.52 -21.77 29.38
CA SER A 269 11.03 -22.17 28.05
C SER A 269 10.87 -21.01 27.06
N ASP A 270 11.95 -20.65 26.37
CA ASP A 270 12.01 -19.53 25.42
C ASP A 270 11.35 -19.81 24.05
N ASN A 271 10.83 -21.01 23.82
CA ASN A 271 10.51 -21.44 22.46
C ASN A 271 9.25 -20.81 21.84
N ASN A 272 8.39 -20.12 22.59
CA ASN A 272 7.26 -19.36 22.00
C ASN A 272 6.62 -18.34 22.99
N PRO A 273 7.17 -17.12 23.12
CA PRO A 273 6.62 -16.12 24.02
C PRO A 273 5.30 -15.54 23.49
N ILE A 274 4.21 -15.79 24.21
CA ILE A 274 2.95 -15.09 24.01
C ILE A 274 2.88 -13.98 25.06
N PRO A 275 3.00 -12.70 24.68
CA PRO A 275 2.98 -11.61 25.64
C PRO A 275 1.62 -11.49 26.32
N VAL A 276 1.63 -11.23 27.64
CA VAL A 276 0.41 -11.08 28.45
C VAL A 276 0.45 -9.78 29.24
N CYS A 277 -0.67 -9.05 29.33
CA CYS A 277 -0.81 -7.88 30.20
C CYS A 277 -1.26 -8.38 31.59
N GLY A 278 -0.45 -8.14 32.62
CA GLY A 278 -0.76 -8.50 34.00
C GLY A 278 -1.80 -7.56 34.61
N ALA A 279 -2.39 -7.97 35.73
CA ALA A 279 -3.37 -7.15 36.47
C ALA A 279 -2.80 -5.81 36.99
N ASP A 280 -1.48 -5.69 37.03
CA ASP A 280 -0.69 -4.51 37.36
C ASP A 280 -0.53 -3.51 36.19
N GLY A 281 -1.05 -3.84 35.00
CA GLY A 281 -0.93 -3.00 33.81
C GLY A 281 0.42 -3.10 33.10
N THR A 282 1.26 -4.05 33.49
CA THR A 282 2.57 -4.32 32.85
C THR A 282 2.42 -5.44 31.81
N THR A 283 3.05 -5.30 30.65
CA THR A 283 3.12 -6.38 29.65
C THR A 283 4.32 -7.28 29.95
N TYR A 284 4.09 -8.58 30.08
CA TYR A 284 5.10 -9.60 30.35
C TYR A 284 5.39 -10.41 29.10
N TYR A 285 6.67 -10.80 28.92
CA TYR A 285 7.15 -11.61 27.79
C TYR A 285 6.41 -12.96 27.63
N SER A 286 6.03 -13.58 28.74
CA SER A 286 5.18 -14.77 28.75
C SER A 286 4.38 -14.87 30.05
N ALA A 287 3.31 -15.68 30.05
CA ALA A 287 2.55 -15.97 31.26
C ALA A 287 3.41 -16.59 32.39
N CYS A 288 4.44 -17.36 32.02
CA CYS A 288 5.40 -17.94 32.97
C CYS A 288 6.20 -16.83 33.69
N VAL A 289 6.64 -15.83 32.94
CA VAL A 289 7.37 -14.67 33.45
C VAL A 289 6.48 -13.77 34.30
N ALA A 290 5.18 -13.70 34.00
CA ALA A 290 4.18 -13.05 34.84
C ALA A 290 3.89 -13.79 36.18
N GLY A 291 4.53 -14.94 36.43
CA GLY A 291 4.33 -15.74 37.65
C GLY A 291 3.05 -16.60 37.64
N CYS A 292 2.42 -16.79 36.49
CA CYS A 292 1.28 -17.70 36.36
C CYS A 292 1.77 -19.15 36.40
N GLN A 293 1.52 -19.84 37.52
CA GLN A 293 1.78 -21.27 37.64
C GLN A 293 0.54 -22.08 37.23
N GLY A 294 0.75 -23.14 36.45
CA GLY A 294 -0.29 -24.10 36.08
C GLY A 294 -1.04 -23.73 34.80
N LEU A 295 -0.74 -24.45 33.72
CA LEU A 295 -1.48 -24.44 32.46
C LEU A 295 -2.42 -25.65 32.48
N GLN A 296 -3.71 -25.46 32.74
CA GLN A 296 -4.67 -26.55 32.57
C GLN A 296 -5.27 -26.46 31.17
N LEU A 297 -4.90 -27.42 30.33
CA LEU A 297 -5.56 -27.70 29.05
C LEU A 297 -6.89 -28.39 29.35
N LEU A 298 -8.00 -27.69 29.16
CA LEU A 298 -9.32 -28.32 29.18
C LEU A 298 -9.47 -29.17 27.91
N ASN A 299 -9.14 -30.45 28.00
CA ASN A 299 -9.44 -31.42 26.94
C ASN A 299 -10.95 -31.64 26.87
N GLY A 300 -11.60 -31.03 25.87
CA GLY A 300 -13.05 -31.17 25.67
C GLY A 300 -13.68 -30.28 24.61
N THR A 301 -12.93 -29.36 24.00
CA THR A 301 -13.38 -28.63 22.80
C THR A 301 -12.34 -28.82 21.69
N ALA A 302 -12.74 -28.69 20.43
CA ALA A 302 -11.88 -28.92 19.26
C ALA A 302 -10.62 -28.02 19.20
N PHE A 303 -10.45 -27.11 20.17
CA PHE A 303 -9.29 -26.27 20.36
C PHE A 303 -8.92 -26.19 21.86
N PRO A 304 -7.62 -26.22 22.23
CA PRO A 304 -7.21 -26.14 23.62
C PRO A 304 -7.53 -24.75 24.21
N VAL A 305 -8.43 -24.70 25.20
CA VAL A 305 -8.65 -23.52 26.05
C VAL A 305 -7.60 -23.53 27.16
N ILE A 306 -6.81 -22.46 27.24
CA ILE A 306 -5.80 -22.28 28.28
C ILE A 306 -6.44 -21.60 29.49
N THR A 307 -6.59 -22.34 30.59
CA THR A 307 -7.00 -21.79 31.90
C THR A 307 -5.82 -21.78 32.85
N PHE A 308 -5.58 -20.63 33.48
CA PHE A 308 -4.49 -20.44 34.46
C PHE A 308 -5.03 -20.66 35.89
N VAL A 309 -4.25 -21.35 36.73
CA VAL A 309 -4.66 -21.83 38.07
C VAL A 309 -4.80 -20.71 39.11
N LYS A 310 -4.37 -19.48 38.78
CA LYS A 310 -4.52 -18.30 39.65
C LYS A 310 -5.36 -17.24 38.92
N GLU A 311 -6.64 -17.15 39.27
CA GLU A 311 -7.61 -16.23 38.65
C GLU A 311 -7.20 -14.75 38.77
N ASP A 312 -6.34 -14.39 39.74
CA ASP A 312 -5.93 -13.01 40.02
C ASP A 312 -4.79 -12.47 39.14
N CYS A 313 -4.09 -13.31 38.36
CA CYS A 313 -2.91 -12.86 37.60
C CYS A 313 -3.26 -12.19 36.27
N LEU A 314 -4.41 -12.53 35.68
CA LEU A 314 -4.78 -12.11 34.34
C LEU A 314 -6.13 -11.43 34.38
N ARG A 315 -6.18 -10.14 34.08
CA ARG A 315 -7.43 -9.54 33.65
C ARG A 315 -7.80 -10.25 32.35
N ARG A 316 -9.01 -10.82 32.24
CA ARG A 316 -9.56 -11.53 31.04
C ARG A 316 -9.72 -10.61 29.80
N ARG A 317 -8.90 -9.57 29.69
CA ARG A 317 -8.81 -8.65 28.58
C ARG A 317 -7.39 -8.81 28.05
N TYR A 318 -7.26 -9.28 26.81
CA TYR A 318 -6.07 -9.09 25.98
C TYR A 318 -5.59 -7.63 26.10
N CYS A 319 -4.34 -7.33 25.70
CA CYS A 319 -3.64 -6.02 25.79
C CYS A 319 -4.40 -4.71 25.44
N PHE A 320 -5.69 -4.77 25.10
CA PHE A 320 -6.62 -3.67 25.01
C PHE A 320 -6.51 -2.64 26.15
N GLU A 321 -6.53 -3.02 27.43
CA GLU A 321 -6.53 -2.00 28.50
C GLU A 321 -5.16 -1.35 28.76
N CYS A 322 -4.06 -2.09 28.56
CA CYS A 322 -2.70 -1.53 28.60
C CYS A 322 -2.53 -0.47 27.47
N ILE A 323 -3.09 -0.70 26.28
CA ILE A 323 -3.07 0.26 25.15
C ILE A 323 -3.97 1.48 25.43
N TYR A 324 -5.18 1.28 25.97
CA TYR A 324 -6.12 2.37 26.24
C TYR A 324 -5.64 3.37 27.29
N ALA A 325 -4.88 2.94 28.30
CA ALA A 325 -4.28 3.86 29.29
C ALA A 325 -3.26 4.81 28.65
N GLY A 326 -2.50 4.35 27.64
CA GLY A 326 -1.60 5.20 26.85
C GLY A 326 -2.35 6.08 25.83
N VAL A 327 -3.36 5.53 25.16
CA VAL A 327 -4.17 6.24 24.15
C VAL A 327 -4.98 7.39 24.77
N SER A 328 -5.42 7.29 26.03
CA SER A 328 -6.13 8.39 26.70
C SER A 328 -5.26 9.64 26.88
N HIS A 329 -3.94 9.48 26.98
CA HIS A 329 -3.00 10.60 27.04
C HIS A 329 -2.63 11.15 25.65
N THR A 330 -2.68 10.32 24.59
CA THR A 330 -2.37 10.76 23.22
C THR A 330 -3.57 11.37 22.50
N LEU A 331 -4.81 10.94 22.79
CA LEU A 331 -6.04 11.52 22.22
C LEU A 331 -6.29 12.96 22.73
N GLN A 332 -5.77 13.33 23.89
CA GLN A 332 -5.77 14.74 24.34
C GLN A 332 -4.86 15.64 23.48
N PHE A 333 -3.88 15.09 22.75
CA PHE A 333 -3.02 15.84 21.86
C PHE A 333 -3.57 15.99 20.43
N MET A 334 -4.61 15.24 20.04
CA MET A 334 -5.27 15.33 18.73
C MET A 334 -6.63 16.06 18.76
N GLN A 335 -7.02 16.64 19.90
CA GLN A 335 -8.13 17.60 19.97
C GLN A 335 -7.60 19.04 19.90
N PHE A 336 -7.13 19.44 18.72
CA PHE A 336 -7.03 20.85 18.29
C PHE A 336 -7.24 20.95 16.79
#